data_AF-A0A958LTP1-F1
#
_entry.id   AF-A0A958LTP1-F1
#
_cell.length_a   1.000
_cell.length_b   1.000
_cell.length_c   1.000
_cell.angle_alpha   90.00
_cell.angle_beta   90.00
_cell.angle_gamma   90.00
#
_symmetry.space_group_name_H-M   'P 1'
#
loop_
_entity.id
_entity.type
_entity.pdbx_description
1 polymer ?
#
loop_
_entity_poly.entity_id
_entity_poly.type
_entity_poly.pdbx_seq_one_letter_code
_entity_poly.pdbx_strand_id
1 'polypeptide(L)'
;MEDLAPPLMLISYIKRATESGFSIKEGLIRYLNDANDEFSKQVKIWFLNVEAKKVINWREYQIKSSYRKALLRLLERGLNKESVYQQLLILEQEVIIACQAEIDERLTKLPYILMIPVLFFQFPALLILIMSPLVQNFIESMK
;
A
#
# COMPACT_ATOMS: atom_id res chain seq x y z
N MET A 1 -1.74 -2.86 -0.13
CA MET A 1 -0.57 -2.45 0.68
C MET A 1 0.60 -1.89 -0.14
N GLU A 2 1.03 -2.48 -1.26
CA GLU A 2 2.19 -1.97 -2.04
C GLU A 2 2.03 -0.53 -2.57
N ASP A 3 0.80 -0.05 -2.79
CA ASP A 3 0.57 1.26 -3.41
C ASP A 3 0.48 2.46 -2.44
N LEU A 4 0.04 2.25 -1.20
CA LEU A 4 -0.30 3.34 -0.25
C LEU A 4 0.76 3.59 0.83
N ALA A 5 1.59 2.60 1.17
CA ALA A 5 2.64 2.77 2.18
C ALA A 5 3.84 3.64 1.70
N PRO A 6 4.34 3.51 0.46
CA PRO A 6 5.48 4.30 0.00
C PRO A 6 5.32 5.84 0.06
N PRO A 7 4.17 6.45 -0.28
CA PRO A 7 4.01 7.89 -0.14
C PRO A 7 4.05 8.37 1.32
N LEU A 8 3.56 7.58 2.29
CA LEU A 8 3.67 7.93 3.72
C LEU A 8 5.13 7.99 4.19
N MET A 9 5.97 7.09 3.69
CA MET A 9 7.39 7.10 4.01
C MET A 9 8.04 8.41 3.53
N LEU A 10 7.80 8.78 2.26
CA LEU A 10 8.30 10.05 1.72
C LEU A 10 7.77 11.25 2.53
N ILE A 11 6.47 11.30 2.83
CA ILE A 11 5.87 12.35 3.65
C ILE A 11 6.61 12.49 4.99
N SER A 12 6.90 11.37 5.67
CA SER A 12 7.65 11.37 6.93
C SER A 12 9.04 12.00 6.80
N TYR A 13 9.79 11.70 5.73
CA TYR A 13 11.11 12.33 5.51
C TYR A 13 10.99 13.85 5.30
N ILE A 14 10.03 14.28 4.49
CA ILE A 14 9.80 15.71 4.20
C ILE A 14 9.36 16.45 5.46
N LYS A 15 8.48 15.85 6.24
CA LYS A 15 7.98 16.42 7.49
C LYS A 15 9.10 16.59 8.52
N ARG A 16 9.89 15.53 8.77
CA ARG A 16 11.06 15.61 9.67
C ARG A 16 12.06 16.67 9.22
N ALA A 17 12.33 16.75 7.91
CA ALA A 17 13.23 17.77 7.38
C ALA A 17 12.68 19.17 7.65
N THR A 18 11.41 19.41 7.35
CA THR A 18 10.74 20.71 7.52
C THR A 18 10.67 21.13 8.99
N GLU A 19 10.31 20.21 9.89
CA GLU A 19 10.25 20.43 11.34
C GLU A 19 11.63 20.73 11.95
N SER A 20 12.69 20.19 11.34
CA SER A 20 14.07 20.45 11.73
C SER A 20 14.67 21.71 11.09
N GLY A 21 13.88 22.49 10.33
CA GLY A 21 14.33 23.68 9.63
C GLY A 21 15.10 23.44 8.32
N PHE A 22 15.13 22.20 7.83
CA PHE A 22 15.71 21.87 6.52
C PHE A 22 14.70 22.06 5.38
N SER A 23 15.22 22.20 4.17
CA SER A 23 14.40 22.31 2.96
C SER A 23 13.75 20.99 2.55
N ILE A 24 12.67 21.07 1.78
CA ILE A 24 12.02 19.91 1.15
C ILE A 24 13.00 19.12 0.27
N LYS A 25 13.90 19.83 -0.44
CA LYS A 25 14.95 19.21 -1.25
C LYS A 25 15.87 18.32 -0.40
N GLU A 26 16.27 18.79 0.77
CA GLU A 26 17.10 18.02 1.71
C GLU A 26 16.36 16.75 2.19
N GLY A 27 15.07 16.89 2.51
CA GLY A 27 14.22 15.74 2.86
C GLY A 27 14.09 14.71 1.73
N LEU A 28 13.96 15.17 0.48
CA LEU A 28 13.93 14.31 -0.71
C LEU A 28 15.24 13.54 -0.91
N ILE A 29 16.38 14.21 -0.76
CA ILE A 29 17.70 13.58 -0.90
C ILE A 29 17.87 12.48 0.15
N ARG A 30 17.51 12.74 1.41
CA ARG A 30 17.55 11.74 2.49
C ARG A 30 16.66 10.54 2.17
N TYR A 31 15.42 10.79 1.75
CA TYR A 31 14.52 9.72 1.32
C TYR A 31 15.12 8.87 0.18
N LEU A 32 15.68 9.51 -0.85
CA LEU A 32 16.24 8.82 -2.01
C LEU A 32 17.52 8.04 -1.71
N ASN A 33 18.25 8.41 -0.65
CA ASN A 33 19.42 7.67 -0.18
C ASN A 33 19.03 6.42 0.62
N ASP A 34 17.97 6.53 1.43
CA ASP A 34 17.57 5.46 2.35
C ASP A 34 16.58 4.46 1.71
N ALA A 35 15.73 4.91 0.78
CA ALA A 35 14.65 4.10 0.20
C ALA A 35 15.05 3.40 -1.11
N ASN A 36 14.82 2.09 -1.18
CA ASN A 36 15.09 1.25 -2.36
C ASN A 36 13.85 0.49 -2.85
N ASP A 37 12.74 1.19 -3.01
CA ASP A 37 11.47 0.65 -3.47
C ASP A 37 11.10 1.14 -4.89
N GLU A 38 10.03 0.60 -5.47
CA GLU A 38 9.60 1.00 -6.83
C GLU A 38 9.24 2.48 -6.90
N PHE A 39 8.59 3.01 -5.86
CA PHE A 39 8.21 4.41 -5.82
C PHE A 39 9.44 5.30 -5.69
N SER A 40 10.45 4.94 -4.87
CA SER A 40 11.69 5.73 -4.77
C SER A 40 12.40 5.90 -6.13
N LYS A 41 12.39 4.88 -6.98
CA LYS A 41 12.88 4.96 -8.37
C LYS A 41 12.08 5.96 -9.20
N GLN A 42 10.75 5.95 -9.09
CA GLN A 42 9.87 6.91 -9.78
C GLN A 42 10.11 8.35 -9.27
N VAL A 43 10.26 8.53 -7.95
CA VAL A 43 10.59 9.82 -7.33
C VAL A 43 11.95 10.32 -7.81
N LYS A 44 12.95 9.46 -7.95
CA LYS A 44 14.27 9.84 -8.47
C LYS A 44 14.19 10.39 -9.90
N ILE A 45 13.48 9.70 -10.79
CA ILE A 45 13.28 10.15 -12.19
C ILE A 45 12.51 11.47 -12.23
N TRP A 46 11.46 11.59 -11.41
CA TRP A 46 10.71 12.83 -11.27
C TRP A 46 11.59 13.99 -10.79
N PHE A 47 12.35 13.78 -9.71
CA PHE A 47 13.19 14.79 -9.09
C PHE A 47 14.26 15.31 -10.06
N LEU A 48 14.92 14.42 -10.83
CA LEU A 48 15.88 14.81 -11.86
C LEU A 48 15.25 15.68 -12.96
N ASN A 49 14.01 15.38 -13.37
CA ASN A 49 13.31 16.17 -14.40
C ASN A 49 12.86 17.54 -13.87
N VAL A 50 12.45 17.62 -12.59
CA VAL A 50 12.16 18.88 -11.90
C VAL A 50 13.41 19.75 -11.83
N GLU A 51 14.53 19.19 -11.40
CA GLU A 51 15.81 19.92 -11.31
C GLU A 51 16.30 20.41 -12.68
N ALA A 52 16.07 19.62 -13.72
CA ALA A 52 16.35 20.00 -15.10
C ALA A 52 15.35 21.03 -15.69
N LYS A 53 14.38 21.51 -14.91
CA LYS A 53 13.31 22.45 -15.34
C LYS A 53 12.54 21.97 -16.57
N LYS A 54 12.40 20.65 -16.73
CA LYS A 54 11.60 20.07 -17.82
C LYS A 54 10.11 20.16 -17.49
N VAL A 55 9.28 20.34 -18.51
CA VAL A 55 7.83 20.25 -18.36
C VAL A 55 7.47 18.82 -18.00
N ILE A 56 6.81 18.63 -16.85
CA ILE A 56 6.44 17.31 -16.35
C ILE A 56 5.14 16.86 -17.02
N ASN A 57 5.25 15.89 -17.92
CA ASN A 57 4.08 15.22 -18.47
C ASN A 57 3.69 14.02 -17.58
N TRP A 58 2.71 14.23 -16.70
CA TRP A 58 2.20 13.20 -15.78
C TRP A 58 1.64 11.93 -16.47
N ARG A 59 1.40 11.97 -17.79
CA ARG A 59 0.98 10.78 -18.56
C ARG A 59 2.14 9.82 -18.87
N GLU A 60 3.36 10.33 -18.93
CA GLU A 60 4.57 9.54 -19.18
C GLU A 60 5.06 8.83 -17.92
N TYR A 61 4.73 9.39 -16.75
CA TYR A 61 4.97 8.76 -15.47
C TYR A 61 3.93 7.67 -15.21
N GLN A 62 4.36 6.41 -15.22
CA GLN A 62 3.54 5.22 -14.94
C GLN A 62 3.10 5.10 -13.47
N ILE A 63 2.86 6.22 -12.79
CA ILE A 63 2.36 6.25 -11.42
C ILE A 63 0.87 5.91 -11.46
N LYS A 64 0.47 4.80 -10.84
CA LYS A 64 -0.94 4.37 -10.82
C LYS A 64 -1.74 5.07 -9.71
N SER A 65 -1.16 5.19 -8.53
CA SER A 65 -1.82 5.77 -7.36
C SER A 65 -2.04 7.28 -7.49
N SER A 66 -3.28 7.72 -7.27
CA SER A 66 -3.65 9.14 -7.22
C SER A 66 -2.92 9.89 -6.11
N TYR A 67 -2.76 9.27 -4.94
CA TYR A 67 -2.05 9.85 -3.80
C TYR A 67 -0.57 10.08 -4.09
N ARG A 68 0.09 9.13 -4.78
CA ARG A 68 1.48 9.30 -5.23
C ARG A 68 1.62 10.52 -6.15
N LYS A 69 0.70 10.71 -7.10
CA LYS A 69 0.69 11.89 -7.99
C LYS A 69 0.42 13.18 -7.24
N ALA A 70 -0.55 13.17 -6.33
CA ALA A 70 -0.89 14.33 -5.51
C ALA A 70 0.30 14.78 -4.67
N LEU A 71 1.01 13.83 -4.05
CA LEU A 71 2.22 14.09 -3.27
C LEU A 71 3.31 14.74 -4.14
N LEU A 72 3.63 14.16 -5.29
CA LEU A 72 4.69 14.71 -6.15
C LEU A 72 4.36 16.11 -6.67
N ARG A 73 3.09 16.38 -7.04
CA ARG A 73 2.65 17.73 -7.41
C ARG A 73 2.78 18.71 -6.26
N LEU A 74 2.46 18.28 -5.05
CA LEU A 74 2.61 19.12 -3.87
C LEU A 74 4.08 19.43 -3.59
N LEU A 75 4.95 18.43 -3.70
CA LEU A 75 6.39 18.62 -3.52
C LEU A 75 7.00 19.49 -4.62
N GLU A 76 6.50 19.43 -5.86
CA GLU A 76 6.92 20.34 -6.94
C GLU A 76 6.68 21.81 -6.56
N ARG A 77 5.50 22.12 -6.02
CA ARG A 77 5.18 23.47 -5.50
C ARG A 77 6.10 23.86 -4.35
N GLY A 78 6.38 22.92 -3.44
CA GLY A 78 7.30 23.12 -2.33
C GLY A 78 8.74 23.41 -2.80
N LEU A 79 9.21 22.73 -3.84
CA LEU A 79 10.50 22.99 -4.47
C LEU A 79 10.55 24.37 -5.17
N ASN A 80 9.40 24.86 -5.64
CA ASN A 80 9.21 26.22 -6.14
C ASN A 80 9.02 27.28 -5.04
N LYS A 81 9.38 26.96 -3.79
CA LYS A 81 9.33 27.85 -2.61
C LYS A 81 7.93 28.24 -2.17
N GLU A 82 6.89 27.51 -2.58
CA GLU A 82 5.56 27.67 -2.00
C GLU A 82 5.48 27.00 -0.63
N SER A 83 4.68 27.58 0.28
CA SER A 83 4.35 26.93 1.55
C SER A 83 3.39 25.76 1.30
N VAL A 84 3.86 24.54 1.56
CA VAL A 84 3.11 23.30 1.31
C VAL A 84 2.92 22.42 2.55
N TYR A 85 3.42 22.85 3.71
CA TYR A 85 3.45 22.01 4.91
C TYR A 85 2.04 21.64 5.40
N GLN A 86 1.10 22.60 5.41
CA GLN A 86 -0.27 22.31 5.83
C GLN A 86 -0.97 21.33 4.88
N GLN A 87 -0.78 21.50 3.58
CA GLN A 87 -1.32 20.60 2.57
C GLN A 87 -0.66 19.21 2.63
N LEU A 88 0.60 19.14 3.06
CA LEU A 88 1.31 17.87 3.28
C LEU A 88 0.67 17.10 4.43
N LEU A 89 0.32 17.76 5.54
CA LEU A 89 -0.37 17.16 6.67
C LEU A 89 -1.78 16.68 6.31
N ILE A 90 -2.51 17.46 5.50
CA ILE A 90 -3.83 17.06 5.00
C ILE A 90 -3.70 15.80 4.15
N LEU A 91 -2.75 15.78 3.22
CA LEU A 91 -2.52 14.63 2.36
C LEU A 91 -2.05 13.40 3.17
N GLU A 92 -1.22 13.58 4.20
CA GLU A 92 -0.82 12.52 5.14
C GLU A 92 -2.06 11.85 5.74
N GLN A 93 -2.98 12.66 6.28
CA GLN A 93 -4.19 12.17 6.90
C GLN A 93 -5.11 11.45 5.91
N GLU A 94 -5.27 11.98 4.69
CA GLU A 94 -6.07 11.34 3.64
C GLU A 94 -5.49 9.97 3.25
N VAL A 95 -4.17 9.86 3.13
CA VAL A 95 -3.49 8.59 2.80
C VAL A 95 -3.63 7.59 3.95
N ILE A 96 -3.52 8.03 5.21
CA ILE A 96 -3.74 7.19 6.38
C ILE A 96 -5.17 6.64 6.40
N ILE A 97 -6.17 7.49 6.18
CA ILE A 97 -7.58 7.08 6.14
C ILE A 97 -7.81 6.07 5.01
N ALA A 98 -7.26 6.33 3.82
CA ALA A 98 -7.38 5.41 2.69
C ALA A 98 -6.70 4.06 2.98
N CYS A 99 -5.55 4.07 3.65
CA CYS A 99 -4.85 2.86 4.06
C CYS A 99 -5.68 2.05 5.07
N GLN A 100 -6.27 2.72 6.06
CA GLN A 100 -7.13 2.06 7.05
C GLN A 100 -8.37 1.44 6.38
N ALA A 101 -8.99 2.15 5.45
CA ALA A 101 -10.12 1.61 4.69
C ALA A 101 -9.73 0.35 3.88
N GLU A 102 -8.56 0.33 3.24
CA GLU A 102 -8.05 -0.88 2.55
C GLU A 102 -7.85 -2.03 3.56
N ILE A 103 -7.27 -1.75 4.73
CA ILE A 103 -7.05 -2.75 5.78
C ILE A 103 -8.38 -3.35 6.24
N ASP A 104 -9.37 -2.51 6.55
CA ASP A 104 -10.68 -2.94 7.04
C ASP A 104 -11.43 -3.78 5.99
N GLU A 105 -11.34 -3.39 4.71
CA GLU A 105 -11.91 -4.17 3.61
C GLU A 105 -11.28 -5.57 3.52
N ARG A 106 -9.95 -5.66 3.64
CA ARG A 106 -9.22 -6.93 3.60
C ARG A 106 -9.51 -7.80 4.82
N LEU A 107 -9.56 -7.20 6.02
CA LEU A 107 -9.90 -7.88 7.26
C LEU A 107 -11.32 -8.46 7.21
N THR A 108 -12.27 -7.74 6.60
CA THR A 108 -13.64 -8.23 6.43
C THR A 108 -13.69 -9.48 5.52
N LYS A 109 -12.83 -9.54 4.50
CA LYS A 109 -12.77 -10.67 3.54
C LYS A 109 -11.98 -11.86 4.07
N LEU A 110 -11.04 -11.63 4.98
CA LEU A 110 -10.09 -12.64 5.46
C LEU A 110 -10.76 -13.90 6.06
N PRO A 111 -11.79 -13.80 6.94
CA PRO A 111 -12.47 -14.97 7.50
C PRO A 111 -13.06 -15.90 6.42
N TYR A 112 -13.66 -15.33 5.38
CA TYR A 112 -14.25 -16.10 4.29
C TYR A 112 -13.18 -16.85 3.47
N ILE A 113 -12.03 -16.22 3.25
CA ILE A 113 -10.90 -16.87 2.57
C ILE A 113 -10.38 -18.04 3.43
N LEU A 114 -10.30 -17.85 4.75
CA LEU A 114 -9.86 -18.88 5.69
C LEU A 114 -10.88 -20.01 5.86
N MET A 115 -12.17 -19.76 5.64
CA MET A 115 -13.21 -20.81 5.65
C MET A 115 -13.02 -21.85 4.55
N ILE A 116 -12.47 -21.47 3.39
CA ILE A 116 -12.32 -22.40 2.25
C ILE A 116 -11.42 -23.60 2.62
N PRO A 117 -10.18 -23.40 3.13
CA PRO A 117 -9.36 -24.52 3.61
C PRO A 117 -10.04 -25.32 4.72
N VAL A 118 -10.67 -24.65 5.69
CA VAL A 118 -11.32 -25.33 6.82
C VAL A 118 -12.42 -26.26 6.35
N LEU A 119 -13.30 -25.78 5.46
CA LEU A 119 -14.36 -26.59 4.86
C LEU A 119 -13.80 -27.75 4.04
N PHE A 120 -12.68 -27.54 3.33
CA PHE A 120 -12.03 -28.59 2.55
C PHE A 120 -11.50 -29.74 3.44
N PHE A 121 -11.07 -29.47 4.66
CA PHE A 121 -10.69 -30.52 5.62
C PHE A 121 -11.88 -31.09 6.40
N GLN A 122 -12.85 -30.25 6.75
CA GLN A 122 -14.00 -30.63 7.56
C GLN A 122 -14.98 -31.53 6.78
N PHE A 123 -15.21 -31.25 5.50
CA PHE A 123 -16.17 -31.99 4.69
C PHE A 123 -15.80 -33.47 4.48
N PRO A 124 -14.56 -33.84 4.08
CA PRO A 124 -14.15 -35.24 4.00
C PRO A 124 -14.19 -35.95 5.34
N ALA A 125 -13.80 -35.28 6.44
CA ALA A 125 -13.84 -35.87 7.78
C ALA A 125 -15.28 -36.24 8.19
N LEU A 126 -16.25 -35.36 7.92
CA LEU A 126 -17.66 -35.64 8.15
C LEU A 126 -18.19 -36.77 7.27
N LEU A 127 -17.79 -36.84 6.00
CA LEU A 127 -18.16 -37.94 5.11
C LEU A 127 -17.62 -39.28 5.64
N ILE A 128 -16.37 -39.34 6.08
CA ILE A 128 -15.79 -40.56 6.67
C ILE A 128 -16.58 -40.98 7.92
N LEU A 129 -16.90 -40.03 8.79
CA LEU A 129 -17.66 -40.28 10.01
C LEU A 129 -19.05 -40.89 9.73
N ILE A 130 -19.76 -40.36 8.73
CA ILE A 130 -21.11 -40.84 8.36
C ILE A 130 -21.05 -42.17 7.59
N MET A 131 -20.08 -42.32 6.69
CA MET A 131 -19.94 -43.52 5.86
C MET A 131 -19.44 -44.73 6.66
N SER A 132 -18.68 -44.53 7.73
CA SER A 132 -18.13 -45.61 8.54
C SER A 132 -19.20 -46.60 9.06
N PRO A 133 -20.26 -46.18 9.78
CA PRO A 133 -21.31 -47.09 10.23
C PRO A 133 -22.15 -47.66 9.08
N LEU A 134 -22.38 -46.90 8.00
CA LEU A 134 -23.11 -47.40 6.82
C LEU A 134 -22.38 -48.57 6.15
N VAL A 135 -21.06 -48.46 6.01
CA VAL A 135 -20.22 -49.53 5.46
C VAL A 135 -20.20 -50.74 6.39
N GLN A 136 -20.11 -50.53 7.71
CA GLN A 136 -20.16 -51.62 8.70
C GLN A 136 -21.48 -52.40 8.62
N ASN A 137 -22.62 -51.70 8.67
CA ASN A 137 -23.94 -52.31 8.59
C ASN A 137 -24.18 -53.03 7.26
N PHE A 138 -23.68 -52.47 6.15
CA PHE A 138 -23.79 -53.12 4.84
C PHE A 138 -22.97 -54.42 4.76
N ILE A 139 -21.75 -54.44 5.31
CA ILE A 139 -20.91 -55.63 5.38
C ILE A 139 -21.56 -56.70 6.27
N GLU A 140 -22.12 -56.33 7.42
CA GLU A 140 -22.85 -57.24 8.29
C GLU A 140 -24.07 -57.85 7.61
N SER A 141 -24.81 -57.06 6.80
CA SER A 141 -25.99 -57.53 6.08
C SER A 141 -25.69 -58.51 4.93
N MET A 142 -24.44 -58.61 4.48
CA MET A 142 -24.00 -59.53 3.42
C MET A 142 -23.36 -60.83 3.95
N LYS A 143 -23.14 -60.94 5.27
CA LYS A 143 -22.68 -62.17 5.93
C LYS A 143 -23.88 -62.99 6.38
#